data_AF-A0A348P458-F1
#
_entry.id   AF-A0A348P458-F1
#
_cell.length_a   1.000
_cell.length_b   1.000
_cell.length_c   1.000
_cell.angle_alpha   90.00
_cell.angle_beta   90.00
_cell.angle_gamma   90.00
#
_symmetry.space_group_name_H-M   'P 1'
#
loop_
_entity.id
_entity.type
_entity.pdbx_description
1 polymer ?
#
loop_
_entity_poly.entity_id
_entity_poly.type
_entity_poly.pdbx_seq_one_letter_code
_entity_poly.pdbx_strand_id
1 'polypeptide(L)'
;LAVCDKFEMLASPVAVINEKDADRLAHTVSEKATELKAQQIVVGLPKNMDGTEGFRAEACRHFAELLYDLTGLPVDLQDERLTTVSAHGILNETNTRGKKRKAVVDAVSAVLILEDYIRKRKNQ
;
A
#
# COMPACT_ATOMS: atom_id res chain seq x y z
N LEU A 1 2.25 5.18 -1.53
CA LEU A 1 2.29 5.47 -0.08
C LEU A 1 1.06 6.25 0.32
N ALA A 2 0.39 5.78 1.35
CA ALA A 2 -0.71 6.45 2.01
C ALA A 2 -0.43 6.48 3.52
N VAL A 3 -1.01 7.43 4.23
CA VAL A 3 -0.91 7.56 5.69
C VAL A 3 -2.30 7.80 6.26
N CYS A 4 -2.54 7.35 7.48
CA CYS A 4 -3.76 7.67 8.21
C CYS A 4 -3.46 8.60 9.38
N ASP A 5 -4.49 9.29 9.87
CA ASP A 5 -4.38 10.07 11.10
C ASP A 5 -4.28 9.17 12.34
N LYS A 6 -3.92 9.77 13.48
CA LYS A 6 -3.75 9.05 14.76
C LYS A 6 -5.03 8.39 15.28
N PHE A 7 -6.19 8.82 14.79
CA PHE A 7 -7.49 8.27 15.16
C PHE A 7 -7.95 7.17 14.19
N GLU A 8 -7.16 6.92 13.14
CA GLU A 8 -7.43 5.95 12.07
C GLU A 8 -8.81 6.18 11.45
N MET A 9 -9.17 7.44 11.28
CA MET A 9 -10.45 7.86 10.72
C MET A 9 -10.35 8.07 9.22
N LEU A 10 -9.25 8.67 8.75
CA LEU A 10 -9.07 9.02 7.35
C LEU A 10 -7.68 8.61 6.87
N ALA A 11 -7.62 7.88 5.76
CA ALA A 11 -6.39 7.65 5.02
C ALA A 11 -6.24 8.70 3.91
N SER A 12 -5.01 9.08 3.59
CA SER A 12 -4.71 10.06 2.56
C SER A 12 -3.47 9.67 1.75
N PRO A 13 -3.46 9.93 0.44
CA PRO A 13 -2.30 9.62 -0.39
C PRO A 13 -1.15 10.58 -0.07
N VAL A 14 0.07 10.04 0.08
CA VAL A 14 1.27 10.85 0.38
C VAL A 14 2.11 11.01 -0.88
N ALA A 15 2.50 9.89 -1.49
CA ALA A 15 3.38 9.88 -2.64
C ALA A 15 3.30 8.54 -3.38
N VAL A 16 3.66 8.56 -4.66
CA VAL A 16 3.90 7.35 -5.46
C VAL A 16 5.40 7.26 -5.69
N ILE A 17 6.03 6.23 -5.15
CA ILE A 17 7.45 5.95 -5.35
C ILE A 17 7.54 4.96 -6.51
N ASN A 18 8.33 5.30 -7.52
CA ASN A 18 8.56 4.43 -8.66
C ASN A 18 10.02 3.95 -8.61
N GLU A 19 10.25 2.89 -7.87
CA GLU A 19 11.54 2.23 -7.72
C GLU A 19 11.37 0.74 -8.01
N LYS A 20 12.33 0.16 -8.73
CA LYS A 20 12.32 -1.26 -9.14
C LYS A 20 13.17 -2.12 -8.22
N ASP A 21 14.14 -1.52 -7.55
CA ASP A 21 15.04 -2.16 -6.61
C ASP A 21 14.37 -2.22 -5.22
N ALA A 22 14.22 -3.44 -4.68
CA ALA A 22 13.49 -3.65 -3.44
C ALA A 22 14.19 -3.03 -2.23
N ASP A 23 15.51 -3.12 -2.16
CA ASP A 23 16.32 -2.56 -1.07
C ASP A 23 16.24 -1.03 -1.06
N ARG A 24 16.43 -0.38 -2.21
CA ARG A 24 16.31 1.09 -2.32
C ARG A 24 14.90 1.58 -2.00
N LEU A 25 13.89 0.83 -2.44
CA LEU A 25 12.51 1.13 -2.12
C LEU A 25 12.29 1.01 -0.61
N ALA A 26 12.81 -0.04 0.04
CA ALA A 26 12.64 -0.27 1.47
C ALA A 26 13.31 0.85 2.29
N HIS A 27 14.51 1.29 1.90
CA HIS A 27 15.17 2.45 2.51
C HIS A 27 14.33 3.72 2.37
N THR A 28 13.84 4.02 1.17
CA THR A 28 13.02 5.22 0.93
C THR A 28 11.74 5.20 1.76
N VAL A 29 11.09 4.03 1.86
CA VAL A 29 9.88 3.86 2.69
C VAL A 29 10.20 3.98 4.17
N SER A 30 11.33 3.43 4.63
CA SER A 30 11.79 3.54 6.03
C SER A 30 12.04 5.01 6.44
N GLU A 31 12.70 5.79 5.58
CA GLU A 31 12.89 7.22 5.79
C GLU A 31 11.55 7.96 5.91
N LYS A 32 10.61 7.65 5.00
CA LYS A 32 9.26 8.23 5.04
C LYS A 32 8.46 7.80 6.26
N ALA A 33 8.56 6.55 6.68
CA ALA A 33 7.93 6.06 7.90
C ALA A 33 8.44 6.83 9.13
N THR A 34 9.75 7.09 9.18
CA THR A 34 10.38 7.88 10.25
C THR A 34 9.93 9.34 10.22
N GLU A 35 9.93 9.98 9.05
CA GLU A 35 9.47 11.37 8.86
C GLU A 35 8.01 11.55 9.29
N LEU A 36 7.15 10.60 8.91
CA LEU A 36 5.72 10.59 9.23
C LEU A 36 5.43 10.10 10.65
N LYS A 37 6.44 9.65 11.41
CA LYS A 37 6.30 9.04 12.74
C LYS A 37 5.30 7.88 12.74
N ALA A 38 5.36 7.05 11.70
CA ALA A 38 4.53 5.88 11.58
C ALA A 38 4.78 4.92 12.75
N GLN A 39 3.72 4.36 13.30
CA GLN A 39 3.80 3.34 14.36
C GLN A 39 3.70 1.92 13.80
N GLN A 40 3.22 1.79 12.58
CA GLN A 40 2.96 0.52 11.92
C GLN A 40 2.99 0.75 10.41
N ILE A 41 3.42 -0.28 9.67
CA ILE A 41 3.43 -0.27 8.21
C ILE A 41 2.47 -1.35 7.70
N VAL A 42 1.74 -1.04 6.63
CA VAL A 42 0.88 -2.00 5.94
C VAL A 42 1.37 -2.13 4.51
N VAL A 43 1.66 -3.37 4.09
CA VAL A 43 2.07 -3.72 2.75
C VAL A 43 0.93 -4.49 2.09
N GLY A 44 0.53 -4.04 0.90
CA GLY A 44 -0.47 -4.76 0.13
C GLY A 44 0.08 -6.08 -0.43
N LEU A 45 -0.73 -7.13 -0.35
CA LEU A 45 -0.42 -8.47 -0.78
C LEU A 45 -1.31 -8.82 -1.99
N PRO A 46 -0.75 -8.84 -3.21
CA PRO A 46 -1.52 -9.13 -4.41
C PRO A 46 -1.83 -10.63 -4.45
N LYS A 47 -3.04 -11.00 -4.04
CA LYS A 47 -3.53 -12.37 -4.16
C LYS A 47 -4.42 -12.52 -5.40
N ASN A 48 -4.39 -13.70 -5.99
CA ASN A 48 -5.29 -14.04 -7.08
C ASN A 48 -6.72 -14.21 -6.56
N MET A 49 -7.70 -14.07 -7.46
CA MET A 49 -9.13 -14.20 -7.15
C MET A 49 -9.49 -15.58 -6.57
N ASP A 50 -8.70 -16.61 -6.88
CA ASP A 50 -8.90 -17.99 -6.43
C ASP A 50 -8.31 -18.30 -5.05
N GLY A 51 -7.63 -17.35 -4.39
CA GLY A 51 -6.95 -17.65 -3.14
C GLY A 51 -5.43 -17.63 -3.22
N THR A 52 -4.88 -17.88 -4.41
CA THR A 52 -3.48 -18.27 -4.57
C THR A 52 -2.53 -17.07 -4.51
N GLU A 53 -1.34 -17.34 -3.99
CA GLU A 53 -0.24 -16.37 -3.91
C GLU A 53 0.73 -16.66 -5.07
N GLY A 54 0.97 -15.67 -5.92
CA GLY A 54 1.96 -15.77 -7.00
C GLY A 54 3.34 -15.26 -6.58
N PHE A 55 4.30 -15.29 -7.50
CA PHE A 55 5.65 -14.74 -7.31
C PHE A 55 5.67 -13.29 -6.77
N ARG A 56 4.67 -12.48 -7.15
CA ARG A 56 4.53 -11.10 -6.66
C ARG A 56 4.16 -11.03 -5.18
N ALA A 57 3.38 -11.98 -4.68
CA ALA A 57 3.02 -12.04 -3.26
C ALA A 57 4.22 -12.42 -2.40
N GLU A 58 5.06 -13.35 -2.87
CA GLU A 58 6.33 -13.69 -2.23
C GLU A 58 7.29 -12.49 -2.17
N ALA A 59 7.43 -11.75 -3.28
CA ALA A 59 8.22 -10.52 -3.30
C ALA A 59 7.70 -9.46 -2.30
N CYS A 60 6.37 -9.31 -2.16
CA CYS A 60 5.78 -8.42 -1.16
C CYS A 60 6.04 -8.88 0.29
N ARG A 61 6.04 -10.19 0.54
CA ARG A 61 6.40 -10.75 1.86
C ARG A 61 7.85 -10.44 2.21
N HIS A 62 8.76 -10.71 1.28
CA HIS A 62 10.17 -10.41 1.48
C HIS A 62 10.42 -8.91 1.67
N PHE A 63 9.71 -8.07 0.92
CA PHE A 63 9.75 -6.61 1.12
C PHE A 63 9.25 -6.18 2.51
N ALA A 64 8.21 -6.83 3.03
CA ALA A 64 7.72 -6.57 4.38
C ALA A 64 8.75 -6.95 5.47
N GLU A 65 9.48 -8.06 5.27
CA GLU A 65 10.59 -8.45 6.15
C GLU A 65 11.71 -7.40 6.13
N LEU A 66 12.13 -6.95 4.95
CA LEU A 66 13.14 -5.89 4.81
C LEU A 66 12.71 -4.59 5.51
N LEU A 67 11.44 -4.22 5.41
CA LEU A 67 10.91 -3.04 6.11
C LEU A 67 10.94 -3.22 7.63
N TYR A 68 10.61 -4.41 8.13
CA TYR A 68 10.71 -4.71 9.55
C TYR A 68 12.16 -4.59 10.03
N ASP A 69 13.11 -5.18 9.31
CA ASP A 69 14.53 -5.13 9.67
C ASP A 69 15.10 -3.70 9.66
N LEU A 70 14.64 -2.86 8.71
CA LEU A 70 15.11 -1.47 8.60
C LEU A 70 14.44 -0.51 9.60
N THR A 71 13.19 -0.74 9.98
CA THR A 71 12.40 0.22 10.77
C THR A 71 12.16 -0.23 12.21
N GLY A 72 12.20 -1.54 12.48
CA GLY A 72 11.74 -2.15 13.73
C GLY A 72 10.23 -2.00 13.99
N LEU A 73 9.47 -1.47 13.03
CA LEU A 73 8.03 -1.27 13.16
C LEU A 73 7.27 -2.54 12.76
N PRO A 74 6.13 -2.85 13.39
CA PRO A 74 5.29 -3.95 12.94
C PRO A 74 4.83 -3.72 11.49
N VAL A 75 5.01 -4.74 10.65
CA VAL A 75 4.61 -4.72 9.23
C VAL A 75 3.55 -5.77 8.99
N ASP A 76 2.35 -5.33 8.59
CA ASP A 76 1.23 -6.20 8.28
C ASP A 76 1.00 -6.34 6.78
N LEU A 77 0.53 -7.50 6.36
CA LEU A 77 0.17 -7.79 4.98
C LEU A 77 -1.35 -7.75 4.79
N GLN A 78 -1.82 -6.87 3.91
CA GLN A 78 -3.25 -6.71 3.62
C GLN A 78 -3.59 -7.20 2.21
N ASP A 79 -4.64 -8.00 2.07
CA ASP A 79 -5.09 -8.52 0.78
C ASP A 79 -5.64 -7.41 -0.14
N GLU A 80 -5.14 -7.31 -1.38
CA GLU A 80 -5.51 -6.25 -2.33
C GLU A 80 -6.68 -6.60 -3.28
N ARG A 81 -7.28 -7.81 -3.21
CA ARG A 81 -8.23 -8.32 -4.24
C ARG A 81 -9.37 -7.38 -4.67
N LEU A 82 -9.88 -6.53 -3.78
CA LEU A 82 -11.02 -5.65 -4.06
C LEU A 82 -10.64 -4.21 -4.48
N THR A 83 -9.36 -3.84 -4.37
CA THR A 83 -8.96 -2.43 -4.51
C THR A 83 -8.68 -2.06 -5.96
N THR A 84 -8.17 -2.99 -6.79
CA THR A 84 -7.85 -2.71 -8.21
C THR A 84 -9.10 -2.49 -9.06
N VAL A 85 -10.16 -3.28 -8.86
CA VAL A 85 -11.43 -3.13 -9.60
C VAL A 85 -12.12 -1.81 -9.24
N SER A 86 -12.15 -1.47 -7.95
CA SER A 86 -12.74 -0.22 -7.44
C SER A 86 -11.95 1.01 -7.90
N ALA A 87 -10.61 0.95 -7.85
CA ALA A 87 -9.75 2.05 -8.32
C ALA A 87 -9.87 2.30 -9.83
N HIS A 88 -10.08 1.26 -10.64
CA HIS A 88 -10.34 1.42 -12.07
C HIS A 88 -11.67 2.10 -12.38
N GLY A 89 -12.72 1.85 -11.56
CA GLY A 89 -14.02 2.49 -11.69
C GLY A 89 -13.99 4.01 -11.49
N ILE A 90 -13.30 4.47 -10.43
CA ILE A 90 -13.17 5.91 -10.08
C ILE A 90 -12.48 6.72 -11.21
N LEU A 91 -11.58 6.08 -11.96
CA LEU A 91 -10.82 6.74 -13.02
C LEU A 91 -11.49 6.76 -14.39
N ASN A 92 -12.59 6.02 -14.59
CA ASN A 92 -13.36 6.15 -15.83
C ASN A 92 -14.15 7.47 -15.88
N GLU A 93 -14.37 8.14 -14.75
CA GLU A 93 -15.02 9.44 -14.69
C GLU A 93 -14.07 10.62 -14.97
N THR A 94 -12.76 10.44 -14.78
CA THR A 94 -11.77 11.49 -15.00
C THR A 94 -11.03 11.24 -16.32
N ASN A 95 -11.11 12.20 -17.25
CA ASN A 95 -10.58 12.15 -18.62
C ASN A 95 -9.02 12.18 -18.69
N THR A 96 -8.35 11.47 -17.78
CA THR A 96 -6.89 11.43 -17.62
C THR A 96 -6.33 10.22 -18.37
N ARG A 97 -5.59 10.47 -19.46
CA ARG A 97 -4.97 9.42 -20.28
C ARG A 97 -3.52 9.13 -19.86
N GLY A 98 -3.07 7.89 -20.04
CA GLY A 98 -1.66 7.49 -19.99
C GLY A 98 -1.03 7.36 -18.60
N LYS A 99 0.27 7.69 -18.47
CA LYS A 99 1.07 7.53 -17.24
C LYS A 99 0.50 8.26 -16.02
N LYS A 100 -0.18 9.39 -16.23
CA LYS A 100 -0.86 10.15 -15.17
C LYS A 100 -1.99 9.34 -14.54
N ARG A 101 -2.75 8.58 -15.35
CA ARG A 101 -3.80 7.69 -14.85
C ARG A 101 -3.22 6.63 -13.93
N LYS A 102 -2.14 5.96 -14.35
CA LYS A 102 -1.50 4.90 -13.56
C LYS A 102 -1.04 5.41 -12.19
N ALA A 103 -0.35 6.55 -12.14
CA ALA A 103 0.06 7.13 -10.85
C ALA A 103 -1.12 7.44 -9.93
N VAL A 104 -2.25 7.91 -10.47
CA VAL A 104 -3.48 8.13 -9.68
C VAL A 104 -4.08 6.79 -9.22
N VAL A 105 -4.15 5.76 -10.08
CA VAL A 105 -4.58 4.40 -9.67
C VAL A 105 -3.74 3.92 -8.49
N ASP A 106 -2.42 4.01 -8.60
CA ASP A 106 -1.48 3.49 -7.62
C ASP A 106 -1.61 4.24 -6.28
N ALA A 107 -1.81 5.56 -6.31
CA ALA A 107 -2.06 6.36 -5.12
C ALA A 107 -3.39 6.00 -4.45
N VAL A 108 -4.48 5.90 -5.23
CA VAL A 108 -5.81 5.52 -4.72
C VAL A 108 -5.80 4.11 -4.15
N SER A 109 -5.13 3.18 -4.82
CA SER A 109 -5.03 1.79 -4.36
C SER A 109 -4.36 1.71 -2.99
N ALA A 110 -3.26 2.44 -2.78
CA ALA A 110 -2.59 2.49 -1.48
C ALA A 110 -3.50 3.03 -0.35
N VAL A 111 -4.35 4.02 -0.66
CA VAL A 111 -5.34 4.55 0.31
C VAL A 111 -6.39 3.49 0.64
N LEU A 112 -6.98 2.87 -0.39
CA LEU A 112 -8.02 1.85 -0.21
C LEU A 112 -7.52 0.64 0.60
N ILE A 113 -6.28 0.20 0.37
CA ILE A 113 -5.66 -0.89 1.15
C ILE A 113 -5.55 -0.51 2.62
N LEU A 114 -5.09 0.71 2.91
CA LEU A 114 -4.94 1.19 4.29
C LEU A 114 -6.30 1.35 4.98
N GLU A 115 -7.30 1.89 4.30
CA GLU A 115 -8.66 1.99 4.83
C GLU A 115 -9.27 0.62 5.13
N ASP A 116 -9.10 -0.34 4.22
CA ASP A 116 -9.62 -1.70 4.38
C ASP A 116 -8.95 -2.40 5.57
N TYR A 117 -7.62 -2.26 5.71
CA TYR A 117 -6.88 -2.77 6.87
C TYR A 117 -7.41 -2.18 8.18
N ILE A 118 -7.56 -0.85 8.27
CA ILE A 118 -8.07 -0.16 9.46
C ILE A 118 -9.48 -0.64 9.80
N ARG A 119 -10.37 -0.73 8.80
CA ARG A 119 -11.75 -1.21 9.00
C ARG A 119 -11.78 -2.64 9.53
N LYS A 120 -10.98 -3.53 8.95
CA LYS A 120 -10.88 -4.92 9.40
C LYS A 120 -10.38 -5.01 10.84
N ARG A 121 -9.38 -4.19 11.20
CA ARG A 121 -8.83 -4.15 12.56
C ARG A 121 -9.79 -3.56 13.59
N LYS A 122 -10.60 -2.56 13.24
CA LYS A 122 -11.62 -1.96 14.11
C LYS A 122 -12.86 -2.84 14.33
N ASN A 123 -13.11 -3.77 13.41
CA ASN A 123 -14.26 -4.69 13.46
C ASN A 123 -13.92 -6.07 14.08
N GLN A 124 -12.68 -6.27 14.53
CA GLN A 124 -12.24 -7.42 15.33
C GLN A 124 -12.29 -7.06 16.82
#